data_AF-A2F1A8-F1
#
_entry.id   AF-A2F1A8-F1
#
_cell.length_a   1.000
_cell.length_b   1.000
_cell.length_c   1.000
_cell.angle_alpha   90.00
_cell.angle_beta   90.00
_cell.angle_gamma   90.00
#
_symmetry.space_group_name_H-M   'P 1'
#
loop_
_entity.id
_entity.type
_entity.pdbx_description
1 polymer ?
#
loop_
_entity_poly.entity_id
_entity_poly.type
_entity_poly.pdbx_seq_one_letter_code
_entity_poly.pdbx_strand_id
1 'polypeptide(L)'
;MKEVGFTTYPDLETKQHVYMRYKHEGSPKWYVKCNELVTRSDGVVCRCSMQEQREDHYKNWLKTHVHTCQAGEALSQQTLLDYYNKGKQPNDPMLDLSNVYDEMTIFTGKFNLALDTFASPVLCMKIRFTSLLTKVTSLHGKNSLHGKNI
;
A
#
# COMPACT_ATOMS: atom_id res chain seq x y z
N MET A 1 7.65 -11.60 10.29
CA MET A 1 8.64 -10.63 9.75
C MET A 1 7.95 -9.28 9.63
N LYS A 2 8.68 -8.18 9.78
CA LYS A 2 8.14 -6.82 9.69
C LYS A 2 8.54 -6.17 8.37
N GLU A 3 7.57 -5.62 7.64
CA GLU A 3 7.82 -4.79 6.46
C GLU A 3 8.52 -3.48 6.86
N VAL A 4 9.61 -3.15 6.18
CA VAL A 4 10.41 -1.96 6.48
C VAL A 4 10.31 -0.92 5.37
N GLY A 5 10.31 -1.34 4.11
CA GLY A 5 10.21 -0.43 2.98
C GLY A 5 10.71 -1.05 1.67
N PHE A 6 10.88 -0.20 0.67
CA PHE A 6 11.28 -0.61 -0.68
C PHE A 6 12.79 -0.44 -0.91
N THR A 7 13.36 -1.28 -1.77
CA THR A 7 14.77 -1.20 -2.21
C THR A 7 14.89 -1.59 -3.69
N THR A 8 15.95 -1.11 -4.35
CA THR A 8 16.30 -1.47 -5.73
C THR A 8 17.80 -1.79 -5.80
N TYR A 9 18.24 -2.51 -6.85
CA TYR A 9 19.64 -2.89 -7.05
C TYR A 9 20.15 -2.51 -8.44
N PRO A 10 20.32 -1.20 -8.73
CA PRO A 10 20.66 -0.73 -10.08
C PRO A 10 21.99 -1.29 -10.59
N ASP A 11 22.97 -1.52 -9.72
CA ASP A 11 24.29 -2.03 -10.12
C ASP A 11 24.33 -3.55 -10.34
N LEU A 12 23.27 -4.27 -9.94
CA LEU A 12 23.21 -5.73 -10.01
C LEU A 12 22.19 -6.24 -11.04
N GLU A 13 21.36 -5.36 -11.60
CA GLU A 13 20.30 -5.74 -12.52
C GLU A 13 20.29 -4.87 -13.77
N THR A 14 20.09 -5.49 -14.92
CA THR A 14 19.89 -4.76 -16.19
C THR A 14 18.52 -4.09 -16.25
N LYS A 15 17.49 -4.74 -15.69
CA LYS A 15 16.14 -4.18 -15.52
C LYS A 15 15.95 -3.87 -14.04
N GLN A 16 15.67 -2.62 -13.72
CA GLN A 16 15.49 -2.21 -12.33
C GLN A 16 14.15 -2.74 -11.81
N HIS A 17 14.21 -3.68 -10.86
CA HIS A 17 13.04 -4.16 -10.13
C HIS A 17 12.93 -3.46 -8.77
N VAL A 18 11.70 -3.25 -8.31
CA VAL A 18 11.40 -2.80 -6.96
C VAL A 18 11.15 -3.99 -6.05
N TYR A 19 11.94 -4.07 -4.97
CA TYR A 19 11.81 -5.12 -3.96
C TYR A 19 11.24 -4.55 -2.66
N MET A 20 10.35 -5.32 -2.02
CA MET A 20 9.96 -5.09 -0.63
C MET A 20 11.00 -5.72 0.30
N ARG A 21 11.41 -4.99 1.32
CA ARG A 21 12.41 -5.40 2.30
C ARG A 21 11.75 -5.68 3.65
N TYR A 22 12.10 -6.82 4.22
CA TYR A 22 11.57 -7.34 5.47
C TYR A 22 12.68 -7.51 6.49
N LYS A 23 12.37 -7.20 7.75
CA LYS A 23 13.23 -7.48 8.90
C LYS A 23 12.61 -8.61 9.71
N HIS A 24 13.41 -9.63 9.98
CA HIS A 24 12.98 -10.69 10.88
C HIS A 24 13.02 -10.19 12.33
N GLU A 25 11.97 -10.45 13.11
CA GLU A 25 11.92 -10.05 14.52
C GLU A 25 12.90 -10.91 15.33
N GLY A 26 13.75 -10.28 16.14
CA GLY A 26 14.77 -10.99 16.92
C GLY A 26 15.99 -11.49 16.14
N SER A 27 16.15 -11.18 14.85
CA SER A 27 17.42 -11.44 14.15
C SER A 27 17.88 -10.22 13.32
N PRO A 28 19.20 -10.01 13.15
CA PRO A 28 19.73 -8.93 12.33
C PRO A 28 19.61 -9.19 10.81
N LYS A 29 18.91 -10.27 10.43
CA LYS A 29 18.83 -10.75 9.05
C LYS A 29 17.74 -10.01 8.28
N TRP A 30 18.07 -9.65 7.04
CA TRP A 30 17.19 -8.97 6.11
C TRP A 30 16.74 -9.92 5.02
N TYR A 31 15.48 -9.77 4.63
CA TYR A 31 14.85 -10.55 3.58
C TYR A 31 14.24 -9.60 2.54
N VAL A 32 14.13 -10.09 1.31
CA VAL A 32 13.59 -9.34 0.19
C VAL A 32 12.65 -10.19 -0.65
N LYS A 33 11.65 -9.53 -1.23
CA LYS A 33 10.69 -10.12 -2.16
C LYS A 33 10.42 -9.13 -3.28
N CYS A 34 10.38 -9.60 -4.51
CA CYS A 34 10.04 -8.75 -5.66
C CYS A 34 8.60 -8.21 -5.49
N ASN A 35 8.43 -6.90 -5.69
CA ASN A 35 7.15 -6.19 -5.55
C ASN A 35 6.59 -5.73 -6.92
N GLU A 36 7.10 -6.29 -8.01
CA GLU A 36 6.62 -6.00 -9.35
C GLU A 36 5.24 -6.60 -9.62
N LEU A 37 4.51 -5.94 -10.50
CA LEU A 37 3.22 -6.40 -10.99
C LEU A 37 3.39 -7.10 -12.34
N VAL A 38 2.78 -8.27 -12.47
CA VAL A 38 2.84 -9.11 -13.68
C VAL A 38 1.42 -9.40 -14.13
N THR A 39 1.11 -9.05 -15.37
CA THR A 39 -0.16 -9.42 -15.99
C THR A 39 -0.08 -10.86 -16.50
N ARG A 40 -0.99 -11.71 -16.05
CA ARG A 40 -1.14 -13.08 -16.54
C ARG A 40 -1.88 -13.08 -17.88
N SER A 41 -1.80 -14.19 -18.63
CA SER A 41 -2.43 -14.35 -19.95
C SER A 41 -3.95 -14.18 -19.97
N ASP A 42 -4.62 -14.34 -18.83
CA ASP A 42 -6.06 -14.12 -18.63
C ASP A 42 -6.42 -12.63 -18.38
N GLY A 43 -5.43 -11.73 -18.39
CA GLY A 43 -5.61 -10.30 -18.13
C GLY A 43 -5.59 -9.93 -16.64
N VAL A 44 -5.46 -10.91 -15.73
CA VAL A 44 -5.40 -10.64 -14.29
C VAL A 44 -4.02 -10.09 -13.91
N VAL A 45 -4.01 -9.00 -13.14
CA VAL A 45 -2.77 -8.43 -12.59
C VAL A 45 -2.40 -9.18 -11.32
N CYS A 46 -1.21 -9.75 -11.26
CA CYS A 46 -0.66 -10.49 -10.12
C CYS A 46 0.55 -9.77 -9.52
N ARG A 47 0.86 -10.05 -8.26
CA ARG A 47 2.20 -9.79 -7.72
C ARG A 47 3.19 -10.84 -8.23
N CYS A 48 4.47 -10.49 -8.32
CA CYS A 48 5.52 -11.44 -8.62
C CYS A 48 5.48 -12.66 -7.66
N SER A 49 5.62 -13.87 -8.22
CA SER A 49 5.61 -15.14 -7.47
C SER A 49 6.88 -15.42 -6.66
N MET A 50 7.88 -14.53 -6.74
CA MET A 50 9.15 -14.68 -6.03
C MET A 50 8.89 -14.89 -4.53
N GLN A 51 9.47 -15.95 -3.98
CA GLN A 51 9.46 -16.21 -2.53
C GLN A 51 10.41 -15.28 -1.80
N GLU A 52 10.18 -15.06 -0.51
CA GLU A 52 11.08 -14.28 0.34
C GLU A 52 12.47 -14.91 0.37
N GLN A 53 13.48 -14.13 -0.03
CA GLN A 53 14.87 -14.57 -0.04
C GLN A 53 15.69 -13.74 0.94
N ARG A 54 16.72 -14.34 1.53
CA ARG A 54 17.68 -13.60 2.34
C ARG A 54 18.43 -12.60 1.46
N GLU A 55 18.51 -11.34 1.87
CA GLU A 55 18.96 -10.24 1.01
C GLU A 55 20.40 -10.42 0.49
N ASP A 56 21.32 -10.87 1.34
CA ASP A 56 22.71 -11.12 0.98
C ASP A 56 22.87 -12.27 -0.01
N HIS A 57 22.14 -13.37 0.21
CA HIS A 57 22.14 -14.50 -0.73
C HIS A 57 21.57 -14.07 -2.08
N TYR A 58 20.48 -13.30 -2.06
CA TYR A 58 19.82 -12.84 -3.27
C TYR A 58 20.70 -11.86 -4.06
N LYS A 59 21.37 -10.91 -3.40
CA LYS A 59 22.35 -10.03 -4.06
C LYS A 59 23.49 -10.81 -4.71
N ASN A 60 23.97 -11.87 -4.07
CA ASN A 60 24.99 -12.72 -4.66
C ASN A 60 24.46 -13.51 -5.86
N TRP A 61 23.21 -13.96 -5.82
CA TRP A 61 22.55 -14.62 -6.95
C TRP A 61 22.37 -13.68 -8.16
N LEU A 62 21.99 -12.42 -7.93
CA LEU A 62 21.83 -11.40 -8.98
C LEU A 62 23.12 -11.09 -9.76
N LYS A 63 24.30 -11.32 -9.16
CA LYS A 63 25.58 -11.13 -9.88
C LYS A 63 25.75 -12.07 -11.06
N THR A 64 25.10 -13.24 -11.04
CA THR A 64 25.24 -14.27 -12.07
C THR A 64 23.94 -14.61 -12.77
N HIS A 65 22.80 -14.13 -12.26
CA HIS A 65 21.47 -14.43 -12.78
C HIS A 65 20.61 -13.18 -12.86
N VAL A 66 19.64 -13.18 -13.79
CA VAL A 66 18.68 -12.10 -13.94
C VAL A 66 17.33 -12.53 -13.37
N HIS A 67 16.74 -11.72 -12.49
CA HIS A 67 15.40 -11.97 -11.99
C HIS A 67 14.37 -11.82 -13.12
N THR A 68 13.59 -12.87 -13.36
CA THR A 68 12.46 -12.84 -14.28
C THR A 68 11.17 -12.96 -13.48
N CYS A 69 10.33 -11.93 -13.54
CA CYS A 69 9.07 -11.90 -12.80
C CYS A 69 8.07 -12.90 -13.40
N GLN A 70 7.50 -13.75 -12.54
CA GLN A 70 6.43 -14.67 -12.90
C GLN A 70 5.15 -14.31 -12.14
N ALA A 71 3.99 -14.55 -12.76
CA ALA A 71 2.70 -14.20 -12.17
C ALA A 71 2.37 -15.10 -10.98
N GLY A 72 2.39 -14.54 -9.78
CA GLY A 72 2.05 -15.21 -8.53
C GLY A 72 0.60 -15.01 -8.13
N GLU A 73 0.41 -14.53 -6.90
CA GLU A 73 -0.90 -14.25 -6.33
C GLU A 73 -1.59 -13.12 -7.09
N ALA A 74 -2.85 -13.35 -7.48
CA ALA A 74 -3.68 -12.34 -8.11
C ALA A 74 -3.87 -11.18 -7.14
N LEU A 75 -3.68 -9.95 -7.61
CA LEU A 75 -4.11 -8.78 -6.87
C LEU A 75 -5.64 -8.76 -6.91
N SER A 76 -6.27 -9.23 -5.85
CA SER A 76 -7.66 -8.87 -5.61
C SER A 76 -7.68 -7.37 -5.32
N GLN A 77 -8.38 -6.62 -6.16
CA GLN A 77 -8.68 -5.24 -5.88
C GLN A 77 -9.56 -5.24 -4.62
N GLN A 78 -8.97 -4.99 -3.44
CA GLN A 78 -9.76 -4.78 -2.24
C GLN A 78 -10.65 -3.57 -2.51
N THR A 79 -11.95 -3.77 -2.39
CA THR A 79 -12.87 -2.64 -2.46
C THR A 79 -12.63 -1.76 -1.22
N LEU A 80 -12.92 -0.46 -1.33
CA LEU A 80 -12.93 0.45 -0.17
C LEU A 80 -13.76 -0.13 0.99
N LEU A 81 -14.82 -0.87 0.63
CA LEU A 81 -15.71 -1.56 1.56
C LEU A 81 -15.00 -2.71 2.30
N ASP A 82 -14.23 -3.55 1.60
CA ASP A 82 -13.45 -4.63 2.21
C ASP A 82 -12.41 -4.11 3.20
N TYR A 83 -11.76 -2.99 2.85
CA TYR A 83 -10.80 -2.32 3.72
C TYR A 83 -11.47 -1.74 4.97
N TYR A 84 -12.61 -1.08 4.81
CA TYR A 84 -13.37 -0.49 5.90
C TYR A 84 -13.88 -1.56 6.88
N ASN A 85 -14.42 -2.66 6.35
CA ASN A 85 -15.02 -3.71 7.15
C ASN A 85 -13.99 -4.55 7.93
N LYS A 86 -12.75 -4.67 7.45
CA LYS A 86 -11.67 -5.40 8.15
C LYS A 86 -11.22 -4.77 9.48
N GLY A 87 -11.50 -3.49 9.71
CA GLY A 87 -11.09 -2.76 10.92
C GLY A 87 -12.22 -2.34 11.84
N LYS A 88 -13.45 -2.76 11.55
CA LYS A 88 -14.66 -2.21 12.14
C LYS A 88 -14.85 -2.65 13.60
N GLN A 89 -14.99 -1.69 14.50
CA GLN A 89 -15.49 -1.91 15.86
C GLN A 89 -17.02 -2.01 15.85
N PRO A 90 -17.67 -2.66 16.83
CA PRO A 90 -19.13 -2.86 16.84
C PRO A 90 -19.97 -1.59 16.67
N ASN A 91 -19.41 -0.43 17.07
CA ASN A 91 -20.08 0.87 17.04
C ASN A 91 -19.64 1.77 15.88
N ASP A 92 -18.76 1.31 14.98
CA ASP A 92 -18.39 2.12 13.83
C ASP A 92 -19.58 2.21 12.85
N PRO A 93 -19.85 3.40 12.28
CA PRO A 93 -20.90 3.55 11.28
C PRO A 93 -20.65 2.60 10.10
N MET A 94 -21.70 2.05 9.50
CA MET A 94 -21.51 1.26 8.29
C MET A 94 -21.19 2.21 7.13
N LEU A 95 -20.09 1.96 6.42
CA LEU A 95 -19.82 2.67 5.17
C LEU A 95 -20.83 2.19 4.14
N ASP A 96 -21.96 2.90 4.03
CA ASP A 96 -22.91 2.71 2.96
C ASP A 96 -22.47 3.53 1.73
N LEU A 97 -22.59 2.92 0.56
CA LEU A 97 -22.20 3.55 -0.69
C LEU A 97 -23.06 4.80 -0.97
N SER A 98 -24.32 4.81 -0.51
CA SER A 98 -25.19 5.99 -0.58
C SER A 98 -24.58 7.19 0.16
N ASN A 99 -24.10 6.99 1.38
CA ASN A 99 -23.49 8.05 2.19
C ASN A 99 -22.22 8.63 1.53
N VAL A 100 -21.44 7.78 0.84
CA VAL A 100 -20.25 8.23 0.10
C VAL A 100 -20.64 9.12 -1.07
N TYR A 101 -21.68 8.74 -1.82
CA TYR A 101 -22.18 9.57 -2.93
C TYR A 101 -22.79 10.88 -2.45
N ASP A 102 -23.50 10.87 -1.32
CA ASP A 102 -24.06 12.09 -0.72
C ASP A 102 -22.96 13.07 -0.33
N GLU A 103 -21.90 12.60 0.33
CA GLU A 103 -20.75 13.45 0.71
C GLU A 103 -19.99 13.98 -0.52
N MET A 104 -19.82 13.17 -1.57
CA MET A 104 -19.22 13.61 -2.83
C MET A 104 -20.07 14.69 -3.52
N THR A 105 -21.40 14.54 -3.48
CA THR A 105 -22.36 15.50 -4.06
C THR A 105 -22.34 16.82 -3.27
N ILE A 106 -22.36 16.75 -1.93
CA ILE A 106 -22.24 17.92 -1.06
C ILE A 106 -20.92 18.65 -1.31
N PHE A 107 -19.81 17.91 -1.43
CA PHE A 107 -18.50 18.49 -1.68
C PHE A 107 -18.43 19.19 -3.06
N THR A 108 -18.84 18.51 -4.12
CA THR A 108 -18.83 19.09 -5.48
C THR A 108 -19.74 20.30 -5.60
N GLY A 109 -20.93 20.25 -4.97
CA GLY A 109 -21.83 21.40 -4.89
C GLY A 109 -21.23 22.58 -4.11
N LYS A 110 -20.62 22.33 -2.94
CA LYS A 110 -19.98 23.38 -2.12
C LYS A 110 -18.85 24.11 -2.82
N PHE A 111 -18.07 23.40 -3.63
CA PHE A 111 -16.90 23.96 -4.32
C PHE A 111 -17.14 24.23 -5.80
N ASN A 112 -18.39 24.11 -6.28
CA ASN A 112 -18.80 24.27 -7.67
C ASN A 112 -17.88 23.50 -8.65
N LEU A 113 -17.57 22.25 -8.29
CA LEU A 113 -16.72 21.36 -9.06
C LEU A 113 -17.56 20.52 -10.01
N ALA A 114 -17.04 20.27 -11.21
CA ALA A 114 -17.66 19.35 -12.15
C ALA A 114 -17.63 17.91 -11.60
N LEU A 115 -18.65 17.10 -11.89
CA LEU A 115 -18.80 15.74 -11.32
C LEU A 115 -17.61 14.82 -11.69
N ASP A 116 -17.00 15.04 -12.84
CA ASP A 116 -15.82 14.32 -13.35
C ASP A 116 -14.51 14.69 -12.61
N THR A 117 -14.55 15.67 -11.70
CA THR A 117 -13.40 16.06 -10.89
C THR A 117 -12.81 14.87 -10.12
N PHE A 118 -13.65 13.93 -9.65
CA PHE A 118 -13.20 12.71 -8.97
C PHE A 118 -12.65 11.62 -9.91
N ALA A 119 -12.96 11.69 -11.20
CA ALA A 119 -12.41 10.79 -12.23
C ALA A 119 -11.05 11.29 -12.78
N SER A 120 -10.63 12.51 -12.43
CA SER A 120 -9.36 13.08 -12.87
C SER A 120 -8.15 12.39 -12.22
N PRO A 121 -7.13 11.99 -13.02
CA PRO A 121 -5.88 11.41 -12.51
C PRO A 121 -5.18 12.29 -11.45
N VAL A 122 -5.34 13.61 -11.55
CA VAL A 122 -4.72 14.60 -10.66
C VAL A 122 -5.39 14.62 -9.27
N LEU A 123 -6.71 14.40 -9.20
CA LEU A 123 -7.43 14.38 -7.92
C LEU A 123 -7.29 13.03 -7.20
N CYS A 124 -7.18 11.94 -7.96
CA CYS A 124 -6.94 10.60 -7.44
C CYS A 124 -5.64 10.51 -6.60
N MET A 125 -4.62 11.31 -6.96
CA MET A 125 -3.40 11.50 -6.15
C MET A 125 -3.63 12.33 -4.87
N LYS A 126 -4.47 13.36 -4.92
CA LYS A 126 -4.72 14.27 -3.78
C LYS A 126 -5.55 13.63 -2.66
N ILE A 127 -6.52 12.78 -2.99
CA ILE A 127 -7.33 12.07 -1.97
C ILE A 127 -6.50 11.01 -1.21
N ARG A 128 -5.51 10.39 -1.87
CA ARG A 128 -4.49 9.57 -1.18
C ARG A 128 -3.74 10.36 -0.11
N PHE A 129 -3.39 11.63 -0.37
CA PHE A 129 -2.66 12.47 0.58
C PHE A 129 -3.50 12.89 1.80
N THR A 130 -4.77 13.27 1.62
CA THR A 130 -5.61 13.74 2.74
C THR A 130 -6.07 12.62 3.67
N SER A 131 -6.31 11.41 3.16
CA SER A 131 -6.59 10.23 4.00
C SER A 131 -5.38 9.77 4.83
N LEU A 132 -4.16 9.96 4.32
CA LEU A 132 -2.91 9.73 5.06
C LEU A 132 -2.71 10.81 6.16
N LEU A 133 -2.97 12.08 5.86
CA LEU A 133 -2.85 13.17 6.82
C LEU A 133 -3.85 13.08 7.98
N THR A 134 -5.09 12.67 7.73
CA THR A 134 -6.10 12.49 8.80
C THR A 134 -5.78 11.31 9.73
N LYS A 135 -5.13 10.24 9.23
CA LYS A 135 -4.62 9.18 10.12
C LYS A 135 -3.40 9.61 10.93
N VAL A 136 -2.50 10.43 10.38
CA VAL A 136 -1.31 10.92 11.11
C VAL A 136 -1.69 11.90 12.23
N THR A 137 -2.68 12.78 12.01
CA THR A 137 -3.16 13.70 13.05
C THR A 137 -3.95 12.98 14.15
N SER A 138 -4.74 11.96 13.82
CA SER A 138 -5.46 11.13 14.80
C SER A 138 -4.52 10.30 15.69
N LEU A 139 -3.37 9.84 15.17
CA LEU A 139 -2.38 9.09 15.93
C LEU A 139 -1.49 9.97 16.83
N HIS A 140 -1.24 11.24 16.49
CA HIS A 140 -0.49 12.16 17.35
C HIS A 140 -1.34 12.83 18.45
N GLY A 141 -2.68 12.86 18.30
CA GLY A 141 -3.59 13.45 19.30
C GLY A 141 -3.86 12.60 20.55
N LYS A 142 -3.37 11.35 20.63
CA LYS A 142 -3.66 10.43 21.75
C LYS A 142 -2.50 10.17 22.71
N ASN A 143 -1.30 10.73 22.47
CA ASN A 143 -0.12 10.49 23.32
C ASN A 143 0.37 11.71 24.12
N SER A 144 -0.45 12.74 24.30
CA SER A 144 -0.08 13.88 25.17
C SER A 144 -1.28 14.33 25.99
N LEU A 145 -1.66 13.55 27.01
CA LEU A 145 -2.39 13.99 28.21
C LEU A 145 -2.48 12.80 29.20
N HIS A 146 -1.34 12.26 29.60
CA HIS A 146 -1.20 11.48 30.84
C HIS A 146 0.13 11.88 31.48
N GLY A 147 0.10 12.93 32.29
CA GLY A 147 1.28 13.39 33.00
C GLY A 147 1.05 14.70 33.72
N LYS A 148 0.81 14.59 35.04
CA LYS A 148 0.83 15.61 36.11
C LYS A 148 -0.53 16.13 36.58
N ASN A 149 -1.07 15.44 37.57
CA ASN A 149 -1.65 16.07 38.75
C ASN A 149 -0.86 15.55 39.97
N ILE A 150 -0.06 16.44 40.57
CA ILE A 150 0.14 16.52 42.02
C ILE A 150 -0.29 17.93 42.38
#